data_AF-D8UHJ3-F1
#
_entry.id   AF-D8UHJ3-F1
#
_cell.length_a   1.000
_cell.length_b   1.000
_cell.length_c   1.000
_cell.angle_alpha   90.00
_cell.angle_beta   90.00
_cell.angle_gamma   90.00
#
_symmetry.space_group_name_H-M   'P 1'
#
loop_
_entity.id
_entity.type
_entity.pdbx_description
1 polymer ?
#
loop_
_entity_poly.entity_id
_entity_poly.type
_entity_poly.pdbx_seq_one_letter_code
_entity_poly.pdbx_strand_id
1 'polypeptide(L)'
;MSKPQYRFFRKSFHVPSKWMESEQIVYLVNHTYATEECSIALQNITNRLKDLGYMEDNDAMVHDYLLFMVQDLLDKNGEVYITDDDIRDDGSIRKLLCGMTPDLVIKKNGDREKTVILDVYVGSQPADVKSKYETLAFFSTLCVVTPHNFQRQLQAVLPESDIDYLYKNFQIFMTEYSYWRACIKLRTVLLNDVEYVPLREFQLAPADLAEQDVAKRQFKTNLAQYADSVANQADI
;
A
#
# COMPACT_ATOMS: atom_id res chain seq x y z
N MET A 1 -26.53 19.25 32.86
CA MET A 1 -26.02 19.73 31.57
C MET A 1 -25.63 18.52 30.74
N SER A 2 -26.40 18.19 29.70
CA SER A 2 -26.04 17.16 28.74
C SER A 2 -24.80 17.63 27.97
N LYS A 3 -23.74 16.82 27.93
CA LYS A 3 -22.63 17.05 26.99
C LYS A 3 -23.23 17.10 25.58
N PRO A 4 -22.83 18.03 24.69
CA PRO A 4 -23.18 17.91 23.30
C PRO A 4 -22.61 16.57 22.81
N GLN A 5 -23.50 15.59 22.61
CA GLN A 5 -23.18 14.41 21.81
C GLN A 5 -22.99 14.93 20.40
N TYR A 6 -21.76 15.24 20.04
CA TYR A 6 -21.39 15.36 18.64
C TYR A 6 -21.80 14.03 17.99
N ARG A 7 -22.88 14.04 17.21
CA ARG A 7 -23.20 12.93 16.31
C ARG A 7 -22.11 12.95 15.25
N PHE A 8 -21.06 12.18 15.49
CA PHE A 8 -19.93 12.10 14.57
C PHE A 8 -20.35 11.26 13.36
N PHE A 9 -20.46 11.91 12.20
CA PHE A 9 -20.58 11.26 10.90
C PHE A 9 -19.16 11.20 10.32
N ARG A 10 -18.62 10.02 10.03
CA ARG A 10 -17.23 9.88 9.57
C ARG A 10 -17.16 8.91 8.40
N LYS A 11 -16.46 9.30 7.34
CA LYS A 11 -16.30 8.49 6.13
C LYS A 11 -15.42 7.29 6.45
N SER A 12 -16.01 6.11 6.45
CA SER A 12 -15.24 4.88 6.40
C SER A 12 -14.70 4.72 4.98
N PHE A 13 -13.37 4.72 4.88
CA PHE A 13 -12.66 4.18 3.72
C PHE A 13 -12.21 2.76 4.05
N HIS A 14 -11.84 2.00 3.03
CA HIS A 14 -11.21 0.72 3.24
C HIS A 14 -9.85 0.92 3.91
N VAL A 15 -9.71 0.41 5.13
CA VAL A 15 -8.45 0.38 5.87
C VAL A 15 -7.73 -0.91 5.48
N PRO A 16 -6.53 -0.83 4.87
CA PRO A 16 -5.83 -2.02 4.43
C PRO A 16 -5.57 -3.02 5.55
N SER A 17 -5.52 -4.31 5.24
CA SER A 17 -5.35 -5.36 6.25
C SER A 17 -4.10 -5.15 7.10
N LYS A 18 -2.97 -4.80 6.46
CA LYS A 18 -1.70 -4.50 7.14
C LYS A 18 -1.79 -3.30 8.09
N TRP A 19 -2.64 -2.33 7.78
CA TRP A 19 -2.91 -1.18 8.64
C TRP A 19 -3.77 -1.54 9.85
N MET A 20 -4.68 -2.50 9.71
CA MET A 20 -5.52 -2.99 10.80
C MET A 20 -4.74 -3.72 11.90
N GLU A 21 -3.50 -4.16 11.62
CA GLU A 21 -2.58 -4.72 12.60
C GLU A 21 -2.02 -3.68 13.58
N SER A 22 -2.08 -2.38 13.23
CA SER A 22 -1.58 -1.29 14.07
C SER A 22 -2.70 -0.70 14.94
N GLU A 23 -2.55 -0.80 16.26
CA GLU A 23 -3.45 -0.15 17.23
C GLU A 23 -3.52 1.38 17.04
N GLN A 24 -2.42 2.00 16.60
CA GLN A 24 -2.35 3.44 16.36
C GLN A 24 -3.19 3.84 15.15
N ILE A 25 -3.11 3.08 14.05
CA ILE A 25 -3.98 3.28 12.89
C ILE A 25 -5.43 3.06 13.28
N VAL A 26 -5.74 1.95 13.96
CA VAL A 26 -7.09 1.62 14.42
C VAL A 26 -7.66 2.76 15.28
N TYR A 27 -6.86 3.33 16.19
CA TYR A 27 -7.26 4.49 16.99
C TYR A 27 -7.60 5.73 16.13
N LEU A 28 -6.81 5.98 15.07
CA LEU A 28 -7.02 7.12 14.17
C LEU A 28 -8.27 6.95 13.30
N VAL A 29 -8.43 5.79 12.64
CA VAL A 29 -9.52 5.50 11.71
C VAL A 29 -10.85 5.22 12.39
N ASN A 30 -10.82 4.56 13.57
CA ASN A 30 -12.00 4.43 14.45
C ASN A 30 -12.21 5.67 15.29
N HIS A 31 -11.35 6.68 15.12
CA HIS A 31 -11.69 8.03 15.50
C HIS A 31 -11.90 8.16 17.03
N THR A 32 -11.23 7.31 17.81
CA THR A 32 -11.46 7.12 19.26
C THR A 32 -11.27 8.42 20.06
N TYR A 33 -10.40 9.31 19.59
CA TYR A 33 -10.16 10.65 20.13
C TYR A 33 -11.38 11.59 20.06
N ALA A 34 -12.43 11.25 19.30
CA ALA A 34 -13.61 12.09 19.08
C ALA A 34 -14.29 12.59 20.36
N THR A 35 -14.28 11.75 21.40
CA THR A 35 -15.02 11.99 22.64
C THR A 35 -14.23 12.78 23.68
N GLU A 36 -12.97 13.07 23.37
CA GLU A 36 -12.02 13.74 24.25
C GLU A 36 -12.11 15.26 24.13
N GLU A 37 -11.52 15.98 25.08
CA GLU A 37 -11.33 17.42 24.96
C GLU A 37 -10.42 17.74 23.77
N CYS A 38 -10.67 18.84 23.05
CA CYS A 38 -9.93 19.18 21.83
C CYS A 38 -8.40 19.18 22.00
N SER A 39 -7.90 19.67 23.14
CA SER A 39 -6.47 19.68 23.47
C SER A 39 -5.88 18.26 23.55
N ILE A 40 -6.60 17.35 24.20
CA ILE A 40 -6.24 15.94 24.38
C ILE A 40 -6.35 15.20 23.04
N ALA A 41 -7.43 15.41 22.28
CA ALA A 41 -7.63 14.80 20.98
C ALA A 41 -6.49 15.15 20.01
N LEU A 42 -6.07 16.42 19.96
CA LEU A 42 -4.95 16.85 19.12
C LEU A 42 -3.62 16.22 19.54
N GLN A 43 -3.37 16.14 20.85
CA GLN A 43 -2.18 15.47 21.37
C GLN A 43 -2.16 13.99 20.97
N ASN A 44 -3.31 13.32 21.04
CA ASN A 44 -3.44 11.92 20.68
C ASN A 44 -3.27 11.68 19.18
N ILE A 45 -3.91 12.48 18.31
CA ILE A 45 -3.68 12.42 16.86
C ILE A 45 -2.19 12.57 16.54
N THR A 46 -1.56 13.60 17.11
CA THR A 46 -0.14 13.91 16.88
C THR A 46 0.77 12.78 17.34
N ASN A 47 0.55 12.25 18.54
CA ASN A 47 1.36 11.17 19.09
C ASN A 47 1.24 9.90 18.24
N ARG A 48 0.03 9.52 17.81
CA ARG A 48 -0.17 8.32 17.02
C ARG A 48 0.47 8.42 15.64
N LEU A 49 0.34 9.55 14.96
CA LEU A 49 1.03 9.78 13.68
C LEU A 49 2.54 9.78 13.85
N LYS A 50 3.06 10.31 14.97
CA LYS A 50 4.49 10.24 15.31
C LYS A 50 4.98 8.82 15.57
N ASP A 51 4.23 8.04 16.34
CA ASP A 51 4.54 6.64 16.63
C ASP A 51 4.58 5.80 15.34
N LEU A 52 3.76 6.17 14.35
CA LEU A 52 3.72 5.56 13.01
C LEU A 52 4.79 6.09 12.04
N GLY A 53 5.53 7.14 12.39
CA GLY A 53 6.50 7.78 11.49
C GLY A 53 5.89 8.70 10.42
N TYR A 54 4.59 9.01 10.48
CA TYR A 54 3.86 9.84 9.52
C TYR A 54 3.80 11.33 9.90
N MET A 55 4.83 11.84 10.58
CA MET A 55 4.91 13.26 10.93
C MET A 55 5.48 14.09 9.78
N GLU A 56 5.12 15.37 9.77
CA GLU A 56 5.47 16.35 8.72
C GLU A 56 4.80 16.04 7.36
N ASP A 57 5.13 16.80 6.31
CA ASP A 57 4.65 16.59 4.94
C ASP A 57 5.35 15.35 4.35
N ASN A 58 5.16 14.21 5.00
CA ASN A 58 5.75 12.95 4.60
C ASN A 58 4.73 12.16 3.78
N ASP A 59 5.06 11.98 2.50
CA ASP A 59 4.27 11.21 1.55
C ASP A 59 4.25 9.70 1.90
N ALA A 60 5.01 9.25 2.91
CA ALA A 60 5.04 7.86 3.39
C ALA A 60 3.66 7.28 3.72
N MET A 61 2.75 8.06 4.34
CA MET A 61 1.41 7.55 4.64
C MET A 61 0.59 7.31 3.36
N VAL A 62 0.79 8.14 2.33
CA VAL A 62 0.14 8.00 1.03
C VAL A 62 0.70 6.79 0.28
N HIS A 63 2.01 6.60 0.37
CA HIS A 63 2.71 5.43 -0.15
C HIS A 63 2.14 4.14 0.47
N ASP A 64 2.17 4.05 1.80
CA ASP A 64 1.76 2.86 2.53
C ASP A 64 0.29 2.53 2.30
N TYR A 65 -0.58 3.54 2.26
CA TYR A 65 -1.98 3.34 1.90
C TYR A 65 -2.13 2.70 0.52
N LEU A 66 -1.47 3.27 -0.50
CA LEU A 66 -1.59 2.79 -1.86
C LEU A 66 -0.97 1.40 -2.03
N LEU A 67 0.19 1.16 -1.42
CA LEU A 67 0.88 -0.13 -1.43
C LEU A 67 0.04 -1.22 -0.76
N PHE A 68 -0.45 -0.98 0.46
CA PHE A 68 -1.19 -2.01 1.20
C PHE A 68 -2.57 -2.27 0.61
N MET A 69 -3.26 -1.24 0.09
CA MET A 69 -4.48 -1.46 -0.70
C MET A 69 -4.22 -2.32 -1.94
N VAL A 70 -3.10 -2.09 -2.64
CA VAL A 70 -2.71 -2.92 -3.79
C VAL A 70 -2.43 -4.35 -3.34
N GLN A 71 -1.73 -4.57 -2.22
CA GLN A 71 -1.51 -5.91 -1.65
C GLN A 71 -2.82 -6.63 -1.34
N ASP A 72 -3.78 -5.98 -0.68
CA ASP A 72 -5.10 -6.58 -0.39
C ASP A 72 -5.85 -6.96 -1.68
N LEU A 73 -5.79 -6.10 -2.71
CA LEU A 73 -6.42 -6.37 -4.00
C LEU A 73 -5.71 -7.51 -4.75
N LEU A 74 -4.38 -7.58 -4.70
CA LEU A 74 -3.62 -8.70 -5.27
C LEU A 74 -3.96 -10.00 -4.54
N ASP A 75 -4.01 -9.97 -3.21
CA ASP A 75 -4.34 -11.12 -2.38
C ASP A 75 -5.71 -11.66 -2.75
N LYS A 76 -6.73 -10.80 -2.73
CA LYS A 76 -8.10 -11.13 -3.15
C LYS A 76 -8.17 -11.75 -4.56
N ASN A 77 -7.33 -11.30 -5.50
CA ASN A 77 -7.31 -11.81 -6.87
C ASN A 77 -6.43 -13.08 -7.04
N GLY A 78 -5.87 -13.62 -5.95
CA GLY A 78 -5.00 -14.81 -6.02
C GLY A 78 -3.66 -14.54 -6.69
N GLU A 79 -3.25 -13.27 -6.78
CA GLU A 79 -1.96 -12.90 -7.35
C GLU A 79 -0.82 -13.37 -6.45
N VAL A 80 0.30 -13.75 -7.08
CA VAL A 80 1.48 -14.27 -6.39
C VAL A 80 2.60 -13.26 -6.55
N TYR A 81 3.09 -12.74 -5.44
CA TYR A 81 4.13 -11.71 -5.42
C TYR A 81 5.06 -11.88 -4.23
N ILE A 82 6.19 -11.18 -4.28
CA ILE A 82 7.09 -10.96 -3.13
C ILE A 82 7.19 -9.46 -2.86
N THR A 83 7.54 -9.12 -1.62
CA THR A 83 7.60 -7.75 -1.11
C THR A 83 9.03 -7.20 -1.04
N ASP A 84 9.19 -5.90 -0.79
CA ASP A 84 10.48 -5.27 -0.45
C ASP A 84 11.23 -6.07 0.63
N ASP A 85 10.57 -6.42 1.73
CA ASP A 85 11.18 -7.19 2.83
C ASP A 85 11.72 -8.54 2.33
N ASP A 86 10.95 -9.25 1.50
CA ASP A 86 11.40 -10.51 0.91
C ASP A 86 12.67 -10.36 0.06
N ILE A 87 12.77 -9.25 -0.66
CA ILE A 87 13.90 -8.93 -1.55
C ILE A 87 15.12 -8.52 -0.73
N ARG A 88 14.92 -7.75 0.36
CA ARG A 88 16.01 -7.36 1.26
C ARG A 88 16.66 -8.56 1.93
N ASP A 89 15.84 -9.53 2.32
CA ASP A 89 16.26 -10.75 3.01
C ASP A 89 16.95 -11.77 2.10
N ASP A 90 16.70 -11.72 0.78
CA ASP A 90 17.27 -12.64 -0.20
C ASP A 90 18.35 -11.97 -1.07
N GLY A 91 19.61 -12.30 -0.77
CA GLY A 91 20.76 -11.73 -1.47
C GLY A 91 20.82 -12.08 -2.96
N SER A 92 20.28 -13.22 -3.39
CA SER A 92 20.28 -13.64 -4.80
C SER A 92 19.23 -12.86 -5.59
N ILE A 93 18.01 -12.74 -5.05
CA ILE A 93 16.96 -11.92 -5.66
C ILE A 93 17.40 -10.45 -5.73
N ARG A 94 17.98 -9.90 -4.65
CA ARG A 94 18.48 -8.53 -4.66
C ARG A 94 19.56 -8.30 -5.72
N LYS A 95 20.46 -9.28 -5.94
CA LYS A 95 21.46 -9.21 -7.02
C LYS A 95 20.81 -9.22 -8.40
N LEU A 96 19.82 -10.09 -8.64
CA LEU A 96 19.05 -10.10 -9.89
C LEU A 96 18.41 -8.74 -10.18
N LEU A 97 17.96 -8.05 -9.14
CA LEU A 97 17.40 -6.70 -9.20
C LEU A 97 18.47 -5.60 -9.15
N CYS A 98 19.74 -5.91 -9.45
CA CYS A 98 20.85 -4.95 -9.48
C CYS A 98 21.03 -4.16 -8.16
N GLY A 99 20.75 -4.79 -7.02
CA GLY A 99 20.80 -4.16 -5.71
C GLY A 99 19.53 -3.39 -5.30
N MET A 100 18.53 -3.34 -6.18
CA MET A 100 17.28 -2.59 -5.96
C MET A 100 16.25 -3.42 -5.20
N THR A 101 15.34 -2.71 -4.53
CA THR A 101 14.30 -3.28 -3.69
C THR A 101 12.96 -2.61 -4.01
N PRO A 102 12.34 -2.93 -5.16
CA PRO A 102 11.00 -2.42 -5.48
C PRO A 102 9.98 -2.91 -4.45
N ASP A 103 8.87 -2.19 -4.32
CA ASP A 103 7.81 -2.57 -3.37
C ASP A 103 7.28 -3.99 -3.62
N LEU A 104 7.01 -4.33 -4.88
CA LEU A 104 6.41 -5.59 -5.27
C LEU A 104 7.07 -6.17 -6.52
N VAL A 105 7.33 -7.48 -6.48
CA VAL A 105 7.63 -8.27 -7.68
C VAL A 105 6.55 -9.32 -7.83
N ILE A 106 5.72 -9.16 -8.86
CA ILE A 106 4.49 -9.93 -9.09
C ILE A 106 4.76 -10.95 -10.19
N LYS A 107 4.59 -12.24 -9.86
CA LYS A 107 4.76 -13.37 -10.76
C LYS A 107 3.90 -13.17 -12.01
N LYS A 108 4.43 -13.56 -13.17
CA LYS A 108 3.63 -13.66 -14.39
C LYS A 108 2.41 -14.59 -14.16
N ASN A 109 1.24 -14.15 -14.60
CA ASN A 109 -0.02 -14.88 -14.47
C ASN A 109 -0.93 -14.57 -15.67
N GLY A 110 -1.76 -15.54 -16.07
CA GLY A 110 -2.66 -15.42 -17.22
C GLY A 110 -1.91 -15.07 -18.51
N ASP A 111 -2.37 -14.02 -19.18
CA ASP A 111 -1.82 -13.55 -20.46
C ASP A 111 -0.53 -12.72 -20.33
N ARG A 112 0.01 -12.53 -19.11
CA ARG A 112 1.25 -11.75 -18.91
C ARG A 112 2.47 -12.53 -19.38
N GLU A 113 3.21 -11.94 -20.32
CA GLU A 113 4.46 -12.52 -20.83
C GLU A 113 5.59 -12.51 -19.79
N LYS A 114 5.61 -11.49 -18.92
CA LYS A 114 6.71 -11.22 -17.98
C LYS A 114 6.21 -11.00 -16.55
N THR A 115 7.11 -11.21 -15.60
CA THR A 115 6.94 -10.77 -14.20
C THR A 115 6.76 -9.24 -14.19
N VAL A 116 5.93 -8.73 -13.29
CA VAL A 116 5.74 -7.27 -13.15
C VAL A 116 6.54 -6.80 -11.94
N ILE A 117 7.40 -5.80 -12.13
CA ILE A 117 7.95 -5.01 -11.04
C ILE A 117 7.02 -3.82 -10.85
N LEU A 118 6.47 -3.68 -9.65
CA LEU A 118 5.61 -2.58 -9.28
C LEU A 118 6.26 -1.82 -8.13
N ASP A 119 6.38 -0.51 -8.31
CA ASP A 119 6.99 0.38 -7.33
C ASP A 119 6.09 1.60 -7.14
N VAL A 120 5.69 1.88 -5.90
CA VAL A 120 4.85 3.01 -5.52
C VAL A 120 5.75 4.21 -5.27
N TYR A 121 5.51 5.27 -6.02
CA TYR A 121 6.26 6.50 -5.93
C TYR A 121 5.31 7.67 -5.69
N VAL A 122 5.53 8.33 -4.57
CA VAL A 122 4.72 9.48 -4.12
C VAL A 122 5.48 10.81 -4.21
N GLY A 123 6.76 10.78 -4.58
CA GLY A 123 7.56 11.99 -4.75
C GLY A 123 7.26 12.77 -6.04
N SER A 124 8.02 13.84 -6.27
CA SER A 124 7.80 14.79 -7.37
C SER A 124 8.43 14.40 -8.71
N GLN A 125 9.35 13.42 -8.74
CA GLN A 125 10.14 13.04 -9.92
C GLN A 125 10.13 11.52 -10.20
N PRO A 126 9.06 10.98 -10.82
CA PRO A 126 8.94 9.54 -11.08
C PRO A 126 9.89 8.99 -12.16
N ALA A 127 10.56 9.85 -12.94
CA ALA A 127 11.47 9.45 -14.01
C ALA A 127 12.71 8.71 -13.48
N ASP A 128 13.23 9.15 -12.32
CA ASP A 128 14.44 8.59 -11.70
C ASP A 128 14.25 7.15 -11.22
N VAL A 129 13.01 6.73 -10.99
CA VAL A 129 12.67 5.34 -10.63
C VAL A 129 12.67 4.47 -11.88
N LYS A 130 12.21 4.99 -13.02
CA LYS A 130 12.09 4.20 -14.25
C LYS A 130 13.44 3.77 -14.82
N SER A 131 14.39 4.71 -14.90
CA SER A 131 15.73 4.44 -15.44
C SER A 131 16.50 3.38 -14.65
N LYS A 132 16.18 3.22 -13.36
CA LYS A 132 16.81 2.20 -12.49
C LYS A 132 16.49 0.78 -12.97
N TYR A 133 15.26 0.53 -13.39
CA TYR A 133 14.81 -0.83 -13.73
C TYR A 133 14.89 -1.15 -15.24
N GLU A 134 15.36 -0.24 -16.08
CA GLU A 134 15.48 -0.48 -17.54
C GLU A 134 16.33 -1.71 -17.87
N THR A 135 17.35 -1.98 -17.05
CA THR A 135 18.23 -3.17 -17.19
C THR A 135 17.48 -4.49 -16.98
N LEU A 136 16.30 -4.47 -16.35
CA LEU A 136 15.50 -5.66 -16.05
C LEU A 136 14.41 -5.94 -17.09
N ALA A 137 14.36 -5.14 -18.17
CA ALA A 137 13.35 -5.25 -19.22
C ALA A 137 13.33 -6.61 -19.93
N PHE A 138 14.40 -7.42 -19.80
CA PHE A 138 14.47 -8.75 -20.41
C PHE A 138 13.50 -9.76 -19.77
N PHE A 139 13.32 -9.73 -18.45
CA PHE A 139 12.46 -10.69 -17.72
C PHE A 139 11.25 -10.05 -17.04
N SER A 140 11.22 -8.71 -16.96
CA SER A 140 10.19 -7.99 -16.24
C SER A 140 9.58 -6.83 -17.04
N THR A 141 8.36 -6.47 -16.65
CA THR A 141 7.68 -5.23 -17.04
C THR A 141 7.63 -4.31 -15.84
N LEU A 142 8.06 -3.06 -15.98
CA LEU A 142 8.06 -2.08 -14.90
C LEU A 142 6.76 -1.26 -14.87
N CYS A 143 6.16 -1.12 -13.69
CA CYS A 143 5.02 -0.27 -13.39
C CYS A 143 5.36 0.67 -12.22
N VAL A 144 5.63 1.95 -12.52
CA VAL A 144 5.82 2.98 -11.47
C VAL A 144 4.48 3.63 -11.17
N VAL A 145 3.89 3.22 -10.05
CA VAL A 145 2.58 3.61 -9.56
C VAL A 145 2.70 4.90 -8.77
N THR A 146 1.87 5.90 -9.06
CA THR A 146 1.83 7.19 -8.37
C THR A 146 0.39 7.56 -8.06
N PRO A 147 0.13 8.49 -7.13
CA PRO A 147 -1.21 9.02 -6.88
C PRO A 147 -1.94 9.53 -8.14
N HIS A 148 -1.21 9.95 -9.16
CA HIS A 148 -1.75 10.52 -10.40
C HIS A 148 -1.92 9.52 -11.54
N ASN A 149 -1.30 8.34 -11.47
CA ASN A 149 -1.27 7.40 -12.59
C ASN A 149 -1.68 5.96 -12.21
N PHE A 150 -1.95 5.67 -10.94
CA PHE A 150 -2.20 4.30 -10.48
C PHE A 150 -3.32 3.62 -11.25
N GLN A 151 -4.37 4.37 -11.66
CA GLN A 151 -5.46 3.83 -12.46
C GLN A 151 -4.99 3.22 -13.79
N ARG A 152 -3.97 3.79 -14.42
CA ARG A 152 -3.38 3.27 -15.66
C ARG A 152 -2.35 2.18 -15.39
N GLN A 153 -1.48 2.39 -14.41
CA GLN A 153 -0.37 1.46 -14.15
C GLN A 153 -0.84 0.13 -13.58
N LEU A 154 -1.88 0.15 -12.73
CA LEU A 154 -2.41 -1.06 -12.11
C LEU A 154 -3.23 -1.93 -13.07
N GLN A 155 -3.59 -1.44 -14.27
CA GLN A 155 -4.23 -2.28 -15.31
C GLN A 155 -3.35 -3.46 -15.73
N ALA A 156 -2.05 -3.37 -15.48
CA ALA A 156 -1.14 -4.48 -15.72
C ALA A 156 -1.39 -5.68 -14.79
N VAL A 157 -2.02 -5.50 -13.63
CA VAL A 157 -2.10 -6.52 -12.57
C VAL A 157 -3.45 -6.61 -11.85
N LEU A 158 -4.36 -5.64 -12.05
CA LEU A 158 -5.68 -5.62 -11.40
C LEU A 158 -6.80 -5.42 -12.44
N PRO A 159 -7.98 -6.00 -12.19
CA PRO A 159 -9.16 -5.75 -13.01
C PRO A 159 -9.69 -4.31 -12.82
N GLU A 160 -10.35 -3.77 -13.85
CA GLU A 160 -10.86 -2.39 -13.86
C GLU A 160 -11.80 -2.09 -12.67
N SER A 161 -12.62 -3.07 -12.25
CA SER A 161 -13.54 -2.94 -11.12
C SER A 161 -12.86 -2.82 -9.75
N ASP A 162 -11.63 -3.29 -9.63
CA ASP A 162 -10.80 -3.15 -8.44
C ASP A 162 -10.02 -1.84 -8.47
N ILE A 163 -9.59 -1.39 -9.65
CA ILE A 163 -8.98 -0.08 -9.84
C ILE A 163 -9.97 1.05 -9.53
N ASP A 164 -11.22 0.95 -9.99
CA ASP A 164 -12.28 1.90 -9.64
C ASP A 164 -12.56 1.93 -8.14
N TYR A 165 -12.57 0.75 -7.50
CA TYR A 165 -12.73 0.64 -6.05
C TYR A 165 -11.58 1.32 -5.29
N LEU A 166 -10.33 1.06 -5.70
CA LEU A 166 -9.15 1.73 -5.14
C LEU A 166 -9.24 3.23 -5.33
N TYR A 167 -9.61 3.70 -6.52
CA TYR A 167 -9.74 5.13 -6.80
C TYR A 167 -10.72 5.82 -5.84
N LYS A 168 -11.92 5.26 -5.67
CA LYS A 168 -12.94 5.80 -4.76
C LYS A 168 -12.46 5.85 -3.31
N ASN A 169 -11.80 4.79 -2.84
CA ASN A 169 -11.27 4.75 -1.48
C ASN A 169 -10.07 5.69 -1.28
N PHE A 170 -9.20 5.80 -2.27
CA PHE A 170 -8.05 6.71 -2.26
C PHE A 170 -8.49 8.16 -2.12
N GLN A 171 -9.54 8.60 -2.82
CA GLN A 171 -10.08 9.96 -2.67
C GLN A 171 -10.55 10.26 -1.23
N ILE A 172 -11.17 9.28 -0.58
CA ILE A 172 -11.62 9.41 0.82
C ILE A 172 -10.42 9.41 1.76
N PHE A 173 -9.48 8.49 1.58
CA PHE A 173 -8.25 8.45 2.34
C PHE A 173 -7.49 9.79 2.24
N MET A 174 -7.33 10.36 1.05
CA MET A 174 -6.66 11.66 0.88
C MET A 174 -7.41 12.80 1.60
N THR A 175 -8.74 12.71 1.71
CA THR A 175 -9.55 13.64 2.50
C THR A 175 -9.25 13.49 4.00
N GLU A 176 -9.22 12.25 4.51
CA GLU A 176 -8.92 11.96 5.92
C GLU A 176 -7.46 12.32 6.29
N TYR A 177 -6.51 11.99 5.42
CA TYR A 177 -5.11 12.39 5.55
C TYR A 177 -4.97 13.92 5.62
N SER A 178 -5.62 14.65 4.72
CA SER A 178 -5.63 16.12 4.72
C SER A 178 -6.34 16.68 5.96
N TYR A 179 -7.37 16.01 6.45
CA TYR A 179 -8.08 16.37 7.66
C TYR A 179 -7.17 16.27 8.91
N TRP A 180 -6.45 15.16 9.09
CA TRP A 180 -5.52 15.03 10.23
C TRP A 180 -4.44 16.11 10.18
N ARG A 181 -3.88 16.37 8.98
CA ARG A 181 -2.92 17.47 8.78
C ARG A 181 -3.51 18.84 9.11
N ALA A 182 -4.74 19.12 8.66
CA ALA A 182 -5.42 20.38 8.95
C ALA A 182 -5.68 20.55 10.45
N CYS A 183 -6.10 19.49 11.15
CA CYS A 183 -6.33 19.53 12.59
C CYS A 183 -5.06 19.90 13.37
N ILE A 184 -3.93 19.29 13.01
CA ILE A 184 -2.62 19.58 13.62
C ILE A 184 -2.20 21.03 13.33
N LYS A 185 -2.29 21.46 12.06
CA LYS A 185 -1.87 22.79 11.63
C LYS A 185 -2.70 23.91 12.27
N LEU A 186 -4.02 23.72 12.32
CA LEU A 186 -4.95 24.70 12.87
C LEU A 186 -5.13 24.60 14.38
N ARG A 187 -4.59 23.54 15.00
CA ARG A 187 -4.77 23.23 16.43
C ARG A 187 -6.24 23.19 16.84
N THR A 188 -7.08 22.62 15.98
CA THR A 188 -8.52 22.42 16.23
C THR A 188 -8.98 21.13 15.59
N VAL A 189 -9.91 20.42 16.22
CA VAL A 189 -10.58 19.27 15.58
C VAL A 189 -11.65 19.83 14.63
N LEU A 190 -11.57 19.51 13.34
CA LEU A 190 -12.58 19.90 12.36
C LEU A 190 -13.77 18.91 12.42
N LEU A 191 -14.96 19.35 12.02
CA LEU A 191 -16.12 18.49 11.83
C LEU A 191 -16.31 18.29 10.32
N ASN A 192 -16.42 17.04 9.86
CA ASN A 192 -16.54 16.72 8.43
C ASN A 192 -17.90 16.02 8.18
N ASP A 193 -18.66 16.53 7.22
CA ASP A 193 -20.02 16.07 6.87
C ASP A 193 -20.01 15.42 5.48
N VAL A 194 -19.81 14.10 5.36
CA VAL A 194 -19.97 13.42 4.06
C VAL A 194 -20.39 11.95 4.20
N GLU A 195 -21.12 11.45 3.20
CA GLU A 195 -21.75 10.11 3.12
C GLU A 195 -20.75 8.92 3.12
N TYR A 196 -21.22 7.80 3.68
CA TYR A 196 -20.53 6.50 3.82
C TYR A 196 -20.33 5.79 2.48
N VAL A 197 -19.21 5.07 2.31
CA VAL A 197 -19.00 4.17 1.16
C VAL A 197 -19.09 2.72 1.62
N PRO A 198 -19.86 1.85 0.93
CA PRO A 198 -19.90 0.42 1.24
C PRO A 198 -18.50 -0.21 1.12
N LEU A 199 -18.03 -0.81 2.21
CA LEU A 199 -16.75 -1.52 2.26
C LEU A 199 -16.90 -2.91 1.63
N ARG A 200 -15.86 -3.36 0.89
CA ARG A 200 -15.76 -4.74 0.43
C ARG A 200 -15.04 -5.55 1.51
N GLU A 201 -15.48 -6.78 1.72
CA GLU A 201 -14.69 -7.76 2.47
C GLU A 201 -13.61 -8.32 1.53
N PHE A 202 -12.37 -8.32 2.02
CA PHE A 202 -11.20 -8.88 1.33
C PHE A 202 -10.82 -10.26 1.84
N GLN A 203 -11.59 -10.82 2.78
CA GLN A 203 -11.24 -12.08 3.43
C GLN A 203 -11.37 -13.25 2.45
N LEU A 204 -10.21 -13.78 2.06
CA LEU A 204 -10.09 -15.12 1.49
C LEU A 204 -10.44 -16.17 2.54
N ALA A 205 -10.94 -17.33 2.10
CA ALA A 205 -11.13 -18.44 3.01
C ALA A 205 -9.78 -18.92 3.57
N PRO A 206 -9.72 -19.45 4.81
CA PRO A 206 -8.45 -19.90 5.42
C PRO A 206 -7.65 -20.90 4.58
N ALA A 207 -8.33 -21.74 3.80
CA ALA A 207 -7.68 -22.69 2.89
C ALA A 207 -6.99 -21.97 1.72
N ASP A 208 -7.67 -21.00 1.10
CA ASP A 208 -7.15 -20.20 -0.01
C ASP A 208 -5.94 -19.36 0.43
N LEU A 209 -5.97 -18.83 1.65
CA LEU A 209 -4.83 -18.12 2.26
C LEU A 209 -3.60 -19.04 2.39
N ALA A 210 -3.78 -20.26 2.89
CA ALA A 210 -2.68 -21.21 3.04
C ALA A 210 -2.08 -21.63 1.70
N GLU A 211 -2.92 -21.85 0.68
CA GLU A 211 -2.47 -22.14 -0.68
C GLU A 211 -1.71 -20.97 -1.30
N GLN A 212 -2.21 -19.75 -1.11
CA GLN A 212 -1.55 -18.53 -1.59
C GLN A 212 -0.19 -18.33 -0.92
N ASP A 213 -0.07 -18.55 0.39
CA ASP A 213 1.20 -18.46 1.12
C ASP A 213 2.23 -19.47 0.62
N VAL A 214 1.79 -20.68 0.28
CA VAL A 214 2.65 -21.70 -0.34
C VAL A 214 3.10 -21.24 -1.73
N ALA A 215 2.19 -20.70 -2.53
CA ALA A 215 2.50 -20.19 -3.86
C ALA A 215 3.50 -19.02 -3.82
N LYS A 216 3.34 -18.07 -2.88
CA LYS A 216 4.28 -16.95 -2.64
C LYS A 216 5.67 -17.47 -2.26
N ARG A 217 5.76 -18.43 -1.33
CA ARG A 217 7.04 -19.05 -0.92
C ARG A 217 7.73 -19.81 -2.06
N GLN A 218 6.95 -20.56 -2.85
CA GLN A 218 7.49 -21.26 -4.03
C GLN A 218 7.98 -20.26 -5.08
N PHE A 219 7.25 -19.17 -5.30
CA PHE A 219 7.67 -18.13 -6.22
C PHE A 219 8.99 -17.47 -5.79
N LYS A 220 9.13 -17.10 -4.51
CA LYS A 220 10.39 -16.59 -3.95
C LYS A 220 11.56 -17.56 -4.21
N THR A 221 11.36 -18.84 -3.88
CA THR A 221 12.38 -19.90 -4.09
C THR A 221 12.77 -20.02 -5.56
N ASN A 222 11.80 -20.05 -6.47
CA ASN A 222 12.05 -20.17 -7.91
C ASN A 222 12.75 -18.93 -8.47
N LEU A 223 12.43 -17.74 -7.95
CA LEU A 223 13.06 -16.49 -8.37
C LEU A 223 14.53 -16.44 -7.91
N ALA A 224 14.84 -16.90 -6.71
CA ALA A 224 16.21 -17.03 -6.22
C ALA A 224 17.03 -18.02 -7.08
N GLN A 225 16.46 -19.18 -7.41
CA GLN A 225 17.10 -20.15 -8.30
C GLN A 225 17.35 -19.59 -9.71
N TYR A 226 16.36 -18.85 -10.24
CA TYR A 226 16.52 -18.14 -11.51
C TYR A 226 17.65 -17.11 -11.43
N ALA A 227 17.70 -16.31 -10.37
CA ALA A 227 18.74 -15.31 -10.13
C ALA A 227 20.14 -15.94 -10.16
N ASP A 228 20.31 -17.07 -9.46
CA ASP A 228 21.58 -17.81 -9.45
C ASP A 228 21.94 -18.35 -10.85
N SER A 229 20.94 -18.84 -11.61
CA SER A 229 21.18 -19.32 -12.98
C SER A 229 21.63 -18.22 -13.93
N VAL A 230 21.07 -17.01 -13.80
CA VAL A 230 21.43 -15.85 -14.63
C VAL A 230 22.82 -15.33 -14.27
N ALA A 231 23.15 -15.29 -12.97
CA ALA A 231 24.49 -14.92 -12.51
C ALA A 231 25.57 -15.86 -13.07
N ASN A 232 25.32 -17.17 -13.04
CA ASN A 232 26.26 -18.18 -13.58
C ASN A 232 26.43 -18.10 -15.11
N GLN A 233 25.47 -17.52 -15.85
CA GLN A 233 25.58 -17.30 -17.30
C GLN A 233 26.34 -16.02 -17.65
N ALA A 234 26.40 -15.03 -16.74
CA ALA A 234 27.16 -13.80 -16.94
C ALA A 234 28.67 -13.98 -16.72
N ASP A 235 29.08 -15.07 -16.08
CA ASP A 235 30.48 -15.45 -15.81
C ASP A 235 31.13 -16.31 -16.93
N ILE A 236 30.41 -16.55 -18.05
CA ILE A 236 30.88 -17.29 -19.25
C ILE A 236 31.05 -16.31 -20.42
#